data_AF-A0A0K9UKH8-F1
#
_entry.id   AF-A0A0K9UKH8-F1
#
_cell.length_a   1.000
_cell.length_b   1.000
_cell.length_c   1.000
_cell.angle_alpha   90.00
_cell.angle_beta   90.00
_cell.angle_gamma   90.00
#
_symmetry.space_group_name_H-M   'P 1'
#
loop_
_entity.id
_entity.type
_entity.pdbx_description
1 polymer ?
#
loop_
_entity_poly.entity_id
_entity_poly.type
_entity_poly.pdbx_seq_one_letter_code
_entity_poly.pdbx_strand_id
1 'polypeptide(L)'
;MTESTGTGRTLHEMSAYTNLENEYDADVANTVTAKAINRAHKDAHVTPTDVGSWAKVNRIMARGEVDIEKETQILNEKAKESADQMLSSIMSTSQEEETEK
;
A
#
# COMPACT_ATOMS: atom_id res chain seq x y z
N MET A 1 17.25 -7.27 25.73
CA MET A 1 16.15 -6.48 25.14
C MET A 1 15.26 -7.45 24.41
N THR A 2 13.96 -7.46 24.68
CA THR A 2 13.01 -8.24 23.89
C THR A 2 13.02 -7.67 22.47
N GLU A 3 13.48 -8.46 21.50
CA GLU A 3 13.37 -8.06 20.10
C GLU A 3 11.89 -7.94 19.76
N SER A 4 11.43 -6.71 19.49
CA SER A 4 10.08 -6.49 19.01
C SER A 4 9.90 -7.19 17.66
N THR A 5 8.75 -7.83 17.44
CA THR A 5 8.33 -8.41 16.16
C THR A 5 7.10 -7.68 15.62
N GLY A 6 6.71 -7.96 14.37
CA GLY A 6 5.53 -7.33 13.75
C GLY A 6 5.70 -5.82 13.51
N THR A 7 4.64 -5.04 13.71
CA THR A 7 4.61 -3.59 13.40
C THR A 7 5.65 -2.80 14.18
N GLY A 8 5.89 -3.15 15.44
CA GLY A 8 6.94 -2.51 16.27
C GLY A 8 8.34 -2.71 15.68
N ARG A 9 8.61 -3.87 15.06
CA ARG A 9 9.88 -4.09 14.36
C ARG A 9 9.99 -3.21 13.12
N THR A 10 8.94 -3.12 12.32
CA THR A 10 8.93 -2.29 11.11
C THR A 10 9.18 -0.82 11.43
N LEU A 11 8.56 -0.30 12.50
CA LEU A 11 8.79 1.07 12.96
C LEU A 11 10.23 1.29 13.44
N HIS A 12 10.80 0.31 14.15
CA HIS A 12 12.20 0.36 14.56
C HIS A 12 13.16 0.45 13.37
N GLU A 13 12.97 -0.41 12.36
CA GLU A 13 13.81 -0.40 11.14
C GLU A 13 13.64 0.89 10.33
N MET A 14 12.42 1.44 10.25
CA MET A 14 12.18 2.73 9.60
C MET A 14 12.88 3.88 10.33
N SER A 15 12.92 3.85 11.67
CA SER A 15 13.69 4.81 12.45
C SER A 15 15.19 4.68 12.21
N ALA A 16 15.72 3.45 12.17
CA ALA A 16 17.13 3.21 11.86
C ALA A 16 17.50 3.68 10.44
N TYR A 17 16.64 3.42 9.45
CA TYR A 17 16.78 3.93 8.09
C TYR A 17 16.83 5.47 8.06
N THR A 18 15.91 6.13 8.77
CA THR A 18 15.84 7.60 8.81
C THR A 18 17.09 8.20 9.45
N ASN A 19 17.64 7.57 10.49
CA ASN A 19 18.90 8.00 11.08
C ASN A 19 20.06 7.88 10.07
N LEU A 20 20.10 6.79 9.32
CA LEU A 20 21.13 6.56 8.30
C LEU A 20 21.02 7.56 7.13
N GLU A 21 19.79 7.87 6.69
CA GLU A 21 19.50 8.88 5.67
C GLU A 21 19.95 10.28 6.12
N ASN A 22 19.72 10.62 7.39
CA ASN A 22 20.12 11.92 7.94
C ASN A 22 21.64 12.05 8.13
N GLU A 23 22.34 10.95 8.42
CA GLU A 23 23.79 10.96 8.66
C GLU A 23 24.60 11.00 7.36
N TYR A 24 24.14 10.32 6.31
CA TYR A 24 24.87 10.19 5.05
C TYR A 24 24.11 10.83 3.88
N ASP A 25 23.04 10.18 3.43
CA ASP A 25 22.03 10.65 2.47
C ASP A 25 21.07 9.47 2.14
N ALA A 26 20.09 9.73 1.29
CA ALA A 26 19.13 8.72 0.84
C ALA A 26 19.77 7.59 0.01
N ASP A 27 20.78 7.87 -0.81
CA ASP A 27 21.39 6.87 -1.69
C ASP A 27 22.20 5.84 -0.89
N VAL A 28 22.93 6.30 0.12
CA VAL A 28 23.64 5.46 1.08
C VAL A 28 22.65 4.65 1.90
N ALA A 29 21.60 5.28 2.44
CA ALA A 29 20.60 4.59 3.25
C ALA A 29 19.88 3.48 2.46
N ASN A 30 19.49 3.77 1.23
CA ASN A 30 18.88 2.81 0.31
C ASN A 30 19.80 1.62 0.03
N THR A 31 21.06 1.90 -0.30
CA THR A 31 22.05 0.88 -0.64
C THR A 31 22.37 -0.04 0.54
N VAL A 32 22.60 0.52 1.72
CA VAL A 32 22.92 -0.26 2.92
C VAL A 32 21.75 -1.14 3.34
N THR A 33 20.53 -0.59 3.31
CA THR A 33 19.32 -1.33 3.69
C THR A 33 19.04 -2.48 2.72
N ALA A 34 19.14 -2.24 1.40
CA ALA A 34 19.00 -3.30 0.39
C ALA A 34 20.04 -4.42 0.59
N LYS A 35 21.30 -4.06 0.87
CA LYS A 35 22.35 -5.04 1.19
C LYS A 35 22.06 -5.83 2.47
N ALA A 36 21.53 -5.18 3.51
CA ALA A 36 21.17 -5.84 4.76
C ALA A 36 20.04 -6.86 4.55
N ILE A 37 18.99 -6.48 3.82
CA ILE A 37 17.87 -7.37 3.49
C ILE A 37 18.35 -8.58 2.69
N ASN A 38 19.11 -8.37 1.61
CA ASN A 38 19.60 -9.47 0.76
C ASN A 38 20.61 -10.38 1.48
N ARG A 39 21.30 -9.88 2.52
CA ARG A 39 22.17 -10.70 3.37
C ARG A 39 21.36 -11.64 4.26
N ALA A 40 20.25 -11.16 4.81
CA ALA A 40 19.33 -11.95 5.64
C ALA A 40 18.46 -12.90 4.80
N HIS A 41 18.01 -12.45 3.63
CA HIS A 41 17.12 -13.14 2.71
C HIS A 41 17.69 -13.11 1.29
N LYS A 42 18.44 -14.16 0.92
CA LYS A 42 19.19 -14.21 -0.35
C LYS A 42 18.29 -14.22 -1.60
N ASP A 43 17.05 -14.63 -1.44
CA ASP A 43 16.01 -14.72 -2.46
C ASP A 43 15.17 -13.44 -2.60
N ALA A 44 15.36 -12.45 -1.72
CA ALA A 44 14.55 -11.23 -1.72
C ALA A 44 14.83 -10.32 -2.92
N HIS A 45 16.05 -10.36 -3.49
CA HIS A 45 16.49 -9.56 -4.64
C HIS A 45 16.15 -8.06 -4.55
N VAL A 46 16.14 -7.50 -3.34
CA VAL A 46 15.75 -6.11 -3.08
C VAL A 46 16.79 -5.14 -3.65
N THR A 47 16.34 -4.16 -4.42
CA THR A 47 17.18 -3.10 -4.97
C THR A 47 17.15 -1.85 -4.10
N PRO A 48 18.14 -0.94 -4.23
CA PRO A 48 18.08 0.37 -3.57
C PRO A 48 16.81 1.17 -3.95
N THR A 49 16.31 1.02 -5.18
CA THR A 49 15.07 1.67 -5.66
C THR A 49 13.84 1.16 -4.92
N ASP A 50 13.78 -0.14 -4.61
CA ASP A 50 12.68 -0.72 -3.82
C ASP A 50 12.66 -0.12 -2.41
N VAL A 51 13.83 0.02 -1.79
CA VAL A 51 13.96 0.67 -0.47
C VAL A 51 13.56 2.14 -0.53
N GLY A 52 13.99 2.88 -1.55
CA GLY A 52 13.60 4.28 -1.71
C GLY A 52 12.09 4.45 -1.89
N SER A 53 11.45 3.54 -2.63
CA SER A 53 9.99 3.51 -2.80
C SER A 53 9.28 3.19 -1.48
N TRP A 54 9.79 2.21 -0.72
CA TRP A 54 9.29 1.88 0.61
C TRP A 54 9.41 3.06 1.59
N ALA A 55 10.57 3.73 1.64
CA ALA A 55 10.79 4.87 2.53
C ALA A 55 9.85 6.02 2.19
N LYS A 56 9.65 6.31 0.90
CA LYS A 56 8.69 7.32 0.42
C LYS A 56 7.27 7.00 0.89
N VAL A 57 6.80 5.76 0.70
CA VAL A 57 5.46 5.33 1.12
C VAL A 57 5.30 5.46 2.63
N ASN A 58 6.25 4.95 3.42
CA ASN A 58 6.17 5.03 4.89
C ASN A 58 6.17 6.46 5.41
N ARG A 59 6.95 7.37 4.80
CA ARG A 59 6.96 8.79 5.18
C ARG A 59 5.61 9.48 4.95
N ILE A 60 4.89 9.10 3.89
CA ILE A 60 3.54 9.60 3.62
C ILE A 60 2.55 9.00 4.63
N MET A 61 2.58 7.66 4.81
CA MET A 61 1.70 6.96 5.76
C MET A 61 1.86 7.48 7.19
N ALA A 62 3.09 7.78 7.62
CA ALA A 62 3.38 8.30 8.95
C ALA A 62 2.77 9.67 9.26
N ARG A 63 2.28 10.41 8.25
CA ARG A 63 1.55 11.67 8.44
C ARG A 63 0.11 11.48 8.90
N GLY A 64 -0.44 10.26 8.79
CA GLY A 64 -1.83 9.97 9.13
C GLY A 64 -2.85 10.53 8.12
N GLU A 65 -2.39 10.99 6.95
CA GLU A 65 -3.24 11.56 5.90
C GLU A 65 -3.85 10.48 4.99
N VAL A 66 -3.33 9.25 5.04
CA VAL A 66 -3.78 8.12 4.24
C VAL A 66 -4.59 7.18 5.12
N ASP A 67 -5.83 6.90 4.70
CA ASP A 67 -6.76 6.01 5.37
C ASP A 67 -7.19 4.88 4.41
N ILE A 68 -6.54 3.73 4.55
CA ILE A 68 -6.79 2.55 3.70
C ILE A 68 -8.17 1.95 4.00
N GLU A 69 -8.68 2.07 5.23
CA GLU A 69 -10.00 1.57 5.59
C GLU A 69 -11.08 2.38 4.88
N LYS A 70 -10.94 3.71 4.87
CA LYS A 70 -11.83 4.60 4.12
C LYS A 70 -11.77 4.34 2.61
N GLU A 71 -10.59 4.14 2.04
CA GLU A 71 -10.48 3.79 0.60
C GLU A 71 -11.17 2.46 0.29
N THR A 72 -11.13 1.50 1.22
CA THR A 72 -11.86 0.23 1.09
C THR A 72 -13.38 0.43 1.11
N GLN A 73 -13.88 1.34 1.95
CA GLN A 73 -15.31 1.69 1.99
C GLN A 73 -15.75 2.32 0.67
N ILE A 74 -14.98 3.29 0.15
CA ILE A 74 -15.24 3.95 -1.14
C ILE A 74 -15.28 2.91 -2.28
N LEU A 75 -14.36 1.95 -2.28
CA LEU A 75 -14.34 0.87 -3.27
C LEU A 75 -15.62 0.03 -3.21
N ASN A 76 -16.05 -0.36 -2.01
CA ASN A 76 -17.26 -1.17 -1.83
C ASN A 76 -18.53 -0.42 -2.23
N GLU A 77 -18.62 0.87 -1.93
CA GLU A 77 -19.73 1.73 -2.36
C GLU A 77 -19.82 1.81 -3.88
N LYS A 78 -18.69 2.05 -4.56
CA LYS A 78 -18.64 2.09 -6.03
C LYS A 78 -19.00 0.75 -6.67
N ALA A 79 -18.56 -0.36 -6.07
CA ALA A 79 -18.91 -1.70 -6.54
C ALA A 79 -20.42 -1.95 -6.43
N LYS A 80 -21.04 -1.52 -5.33
CA LYS A 80 -22.48 -1.62 -5.13
C LYS A 80 -23.26 -0.75 -6.12
N GLU A 81 -22.86 0.51 -6.29
CA GLU A 81 -23.49 1.41 -7.27
C GLU A 81 -23.42 0.83 -8.68
N SER A 82 -22.28 0.24 -9.05
CA SER A 82 -22.11 -0.40 -10.36
C SER A 82 -23.05 -1.61 -10.53
N ALA A 83 -23.21 -2.44 -9.48
CA ALA A 83 -24.13 -3.57 -9.50
C ALA A 83 -25.60 -3.12 -9.61
N ASP A 84 -25.99 -2.08 -8.84
CA ASP A 84 -27.34 -1.52 -8.87
C ASP A 84 -27.67 -0.92 -10.26
N GLN A 85 -26.71 -0.26 -10.90
CA GLN A 85 -26.85 0.26 -12.28
C GLN A 85 -27.02 -0.86 -13.32
N MET A 86 -26.26 -1.96 -13.18
CA MET A 86 -26.41 -3.13 -14.06
C MET A 86 -27.79 -3.77 -13.89
N LEU A 87 -28.25 -3.96 -12.66
CA LEU A 87 -29.58 -4.52 -12.37
C LEU A 87 -30.70 -3.62 -12.89
N SER A 88 -30.59 -2.31 -12.68
CA SER A 88 -31.56 -1.34 -13.21
C SER A 88 -31.61 -1.37 -14.74
N SER A 89 -30.46 -1.51 -15.41
CA SER A 89 -30.41 -1.58 -16.87
C SER A 89 -31.12 -2.83 -17.39
N ILE A 90 -30.89 -3.99 -16.74
CA ILE A 90 -31.56 -5.25 -17.08
C ILE A 90 -33.08 -5.12 -16.88
N MET A 91 -33.53 -4.55 -15.76
CA MET A 91 -34.96 -4.37 -15.48
C MET A 91 -35.64 -3.44 -16.48
N SER A 92 -34.99 -2.33 -16.87
CA SER A 92 -35.54 -1.42 -17.88
C SER A 92 -35.65 -2.09 -19.27
N THR A 93 -34.66 -2.90 -19.67
CA THR A 93 -34.74 -3.66 -20.93
C THR A 93 -35.85 -4.71 -20.92
N SER A 94 -36.13 -5.35 -19.77
CA SER A 94 -37.25 -6.31 -19.66
C SER A 94 -38.64 -5.66 -19.72
N GLN A 95 -38.78 -4.38 -19.38
CA GLN A 95 -40.06 -3.66 -19.45
C GLN A 95 -40.40 -3.18 -20.87
N GLU A 96 -39.41 -2.89 -21.71
CA GLU A 96 -39.65 -2.49 -23.11
C GLU A 96 -40.17 -3.65 -23.97
N GLU A 97 -39.75 -4.90 -23.71
CA GLU A 97 -40.20 -6.09 -24.44
C GLU A 97 -41.66 -6.52 -24.12
N GLU A 98 -42.24 -6.12 -22.98
CA GLU A 98 -43.64 -6.41 -22.65
C GLU A 98 -44.64 -5.42 -23.26
N THR A 99 -44.20 -4.21 -23.63
CA THR A 99 -45.06 -3.17 -24.24
C THR A 99 -45.17 -3.25 -25.76
N GLU A 100 -44.40 -4.12 -26.43
CA GLU A 100 -44.37 -4.25 -27.89
C GLU A 100 -45.14 -5.49 -28.43
N LYS A 101 -45.90 -6.20 -27.58
CA LYS A 101 -46.84 -7.28 -27.97
C LYS A 101 -48.29 -6.80 -28.02
#